data_AF-A0AAU9V6H5-F1
#
_entry.id   AF-A0AAU9V6H5-F1
#
_cell.length_a   1.000
_cell.length_b   1.000
_cell.length_c   1.000
_cell.angle_alpha   90.00
_cell.angle_beta   90.00
_cell.angle_gamma   90.00
#
_symmetry.space_group_name_H-M   'P 1'
#
loop_
_entity.id
_entity.type
_entity.pdbx_description
1 polymer ?
#
loop_
_entity_poly.entity_id
_entity_poly.type
_entity_poly.pdbx_seq_one_letter_code
_entity_poly.pdbx_strand_id
1 'polypeptide(L)'
;MSIQYVRIYYGPNDSFNTIEHKPQKLRGIREHLQKLGFRVDLVPVEYINYCMLEMCGHEVFRCNINNLSFNTCSERDPVCRRAILAVVESSAKLLRARSYLWSWALLDKQIFRSGYSPKEYWPFDLEENFDTCLECVTCCGVIKRKEN
;
A
#
# COMPACT_ATOMS: atom_id res chain seq x y z
N MET A 1 2.89 10.36 8.64
CA MET A 1 2.89 10.25 7.17
C MET A 1 1.73 11.06 6.63
N SER A 2 1.97 12.03 5.74
CA SER A 2 0.89 12.82 5.11
C SER A 2 0.29 12.05 3.93
N ILE A 3 -1.03 12.17 3.72
CA ILE A 3 -1.76 11.49 2.61
C ILE A 3 -1.34 12.04 1.23
N GLN A 4 -0.72 13.23 1.20
CA GLN A 4 -0.24 13.88 -0.02
C GLN A 4 1.24 13.57 -0.32
N TYR A 5 1.82 12.57 0.35
CA TYR A 5 3.22 12.19 0.16
C TYR A 5 3.32 10.89 -0.62
N VAL A 6 4.12 10.91 -1.69
CA VAL A 6 4.32 9.79 -2.61
C VAL A 6 5.82 9.50 -2.71
N ARG A 7 6.21 8.24 -2.49
CA ARG A 7 7.56 7.75 -2.78
C ARG A 7 7.55 6.97 -4.07
N ILE A 8 8.47 7.29 -4.97
CA ILE A 8 8.65 6.56 -6.22
C ILE A 8 9.98 5.82 -6.13
N TYR A 9 9.89 4.50 -5.99
CA TYR A 9 11.03 3.61 -6.05
C TYR A 9 11.35 3.30 -7.50
N TYR A 10 12.61 3.44 -7.89
CA TYR A 10 13.00 3.20 -9.28
C TYR A 10 14.34 2.48 -9.40
N GLY A 11 14.29 1.45 -10.25
CA GLY A 11 15.36 0.58 -10.64
C GLY A 11 16.36 1.20 -11.61
N PRO A 12 17.56 0.61 -11.76
CA PRO A 12 18.36 0.83 -12.95
C PRO A 12 17.59 0.30 -14.18
N ASN A 13 17.71 1.03 -15.27
CA ASN A 13 17.03 0.72 -16.52
C ASN A 13 17.97 -0.02 -17.47
N ASP A 14 17.63 -1.24 -17.88
CA ASP A 14 18.38 -1.99 -18.88
C ASP A 14 17.95 -1.56 -20.28
N SER A 15 18.49 -0.43 -20.75
CA SER A 15 18.22 0.11 -22.07
C SER A 15 19.52 0.59 -22.69
N PHE A 16 19.76 0.22 -23.95
CA PHE A 16 21.01 0.53 -24.68
C PHE A 16 22.27 -0.05 -24.01
N ASN A 17 22.22 -1.30 -23.55
CA ASN A 17 23.34 -2.04 -22.93
C ASN A 17 24.03 -1.30 -21.75
N THR A 18 23.33 -0.36 -21.11
CA THR A 18 23.80 0.39 -19.94
C THR A 18 22.78 0.21 -18.83
N ILE A 19 23.22 -0.38 -17.71
CA ILE A 19 22.39 -0.60 -16.51
C ILE A 19 22.64 0.59 -15.59
N GLU A 20 21.86 1.66 -15.78
CA GLU A 20 22.00 2.88 -14.99
C GLU A 20 20.66 3.44 -14.53
N HIS A 21 20.68 4.15 -13.41
CA HIS A 21 19.52 4.87 -12.88
C HIS A 21 19.21 6.09 -13.75
N LYS A 22 18.06 6.07 -14.45
CA LYS A 22 17.62 7.14 -15.36
C LYS A 22 16.40 7.88 -14.81
N PRO A 23 16.58 8.85 -13.89
CA PRO A 23 15.46 9.60 -13.27
C PRO A 23 14.68 10.45 -14.29
N GLN A 24 15.26 10.72 -15.46
CA GLN A 24 14.65 11.47 -16.55
C GLN A 24 13.34 10.85 -17.07
N LYS A 25 13.19 9.52 -16.98
CA LYS A 25 11.93 8.83 -17.33
C LYS A 25 10.78 9.15 -16.37
N LEU A 26 11.08 9.46 -15.11
CA LEU A 26 10.09 9.72 -14.06
C LEU A 26 9.72 11.21 -13.96
N ARG A 27 10.35 12.06 -14.77
CA ARG A 27 10.12 13.51 -14.77
C ARG A 27 8.66 13.86 -15.04
N GLY A 28 8.03 13.21 -16.01
CA GLY A 28 6.62 13.46 -16.37
C GLY A 28 5.66 13.16 -15.22
N ILE A 29 5.88 12.06 -14.49
CA ILE A 29 5.08 11.69 -13.32
C ILE A 29 5.31 12.71 -12.18
N ARG A 30 6.58 13.01 -11.89
CA ARG A 30 6.95 13.95 -10.82
C ARG A 30 6.35 15.33 -11.04
N GLU A 31 6.52 15.91 -12.22
CA GLU A 31 6.00 17.25 -12.53
C GLU A 31 4.47 17.31 -12.43
N HIS A 32 3.78 16.28 -12.91
CA HIS A 32 2.31 16.27 -12.88
C HIS A 32 1.76 16.08 -11.46
N LEU A 33 2.35 15.18 -10.66
CA LEU A 33 1.96 14.99 -9.26
C LEU A 33 2.25 16.24 -8.41
N GLN A 34 3.36 16.93 -8.67
CA GLN A 34 3.68 18.20 -8.01
C GLN A 34 2.67 19.31 -8.37
N LYS A 35 2.24 19.38 -9.64
CA LYS A 35 1.16 20.31 -10.07
C LYS A 35 -0.17 20.05 -9.35
N LEU A 36 -0.46 18.78 -9.05
CA LEU A 36 -1.64 18.38 -8.27
C LEU A 36 -1.49 18.64 -6.75
N GLY A 37 -0.32 19.08 -6.29
CA GLY A 37 -0.05 19.39 -4.88
C GLY A 37 0.52 18.24 -4.06
N PHE A 38 0.91 17.12 -4.68
CA PHE A 38 1.58 16.03 -3.99
C PHE A 38 3.08 16.32 -3.81
N ARG A 39 3.62 15.91 -2.66
CA ARG A 39 5.06 15.88 -2.41
C ARG A 39 5.61 14.54 -2.89
N VAL A 40 6.57 14.58 -3.81
CA VAL A 40 7.10 13.41 -4.50
C VAL A 40 8.59 13.28 -4.25
N ASP A 41 9.00 12.14 -3.69
CA ASP A 41 10.39 11.77 -3.48
C ASP A 41 10.77 10.59 -4.40
N LEU A 42 11.95 10.68 -5.00
CA LEU A 42 12.51 9.63 -5.86
C LEU A 42 13.53 8.84 -5.03
N VAL A 43 13.35 7.53 -4.92
CA VAL A 43 14.24 6.63 -4.18
C VAL A 43 14.83 5.59 -5.15
N PRO A 44 16.16 5.60 -5.39
CA PRO A 44 16.78 4.59 -6.23
C PRO A 44 16.80 3.22 -5.52
N VAL A 45 16.57 2.15 -6.27
CA VAL A 45 16.61 0.76 -5.78
C VAL A 45 17.34 -0.13 -6.78
N GLU A 46 18.07 -1.15 -6.33
CA GLU A 46 18.93 -1.98 -7.18
C GLU A 46 18.16 -2.98 -8.10
N TYR A 47 16.84 -3.07 -7.99
CA TYR A 47 16.04 -3.98 -8.81
C TYR A 47 15.93 -3.50 -10.26
N ILE A 48 16.42 -4.31 -11.21
CA ILE A 48 16.43 -3.99 -12.63
C ILE A 48 15.00 -3.78 -13.16
N ASN A 49 14.80 -2.72 -13.94
CA ASN A 49 13.55 -2.40 -14.64
C ASN A 49 12.31 -2.24 -13.73
N TYR A 50 12.52 -1.99 -12.43
CA TYR A 50 11.46 -1.87 -11.45
C TYR A 50 11.02 -0.42 -11.23
N CYS A 51 9.72 -0.15 -11.24
CA CYS A 51 9.16 1.12 -10.77
C CYS A 51 7.94 0.84 -9.89
N MET A 52 7.92 1.45 -8.71
CA MET A 52 6.82 1.32 -7.76
C MET A 52 6.52 2.64 -7.09
N LEU A 53 5.24 2.98 -7.02
CA LEU A 53 4.74 4.15 -6.31
C LEU A 53 4.12 3.69 -4.99
N GLU A 54 4.61 4.26 -3.91
CA GLU A 54 4.12 4.02 -2.55
C GLU A 54 3.46 5.28 -2.00
N MET A 55 2.31 5.09 -1.36
CA MET A 55 1.64 6.11 -0.56
C MET A 55 1.32 5.54 0.81
N CYS A 56 1.70 6.26 1.88
CA CYS A 56 1.38 5.87 3.26
C CYS A 56 1.74 4.41 3.59
N GLY A 57 2.88 3.88 3.14
CA GLY A 57 3.26 2.48 3.38
C GLY A 57 2.63 1.45 2.45
N HIS A 58 1.77 1.87 1.52
CA HIS A 58 1.03 0.98 0.63
C HIS A 58 1.47 1.17 -0.83
N GLU A 59 1.66 0.05 -1.54
CA GLU A 59 1.92 0.03 -2.97
C GLU A 59 0.65 0.44 -3.74
N VAL A 60 0.74 1.55 -4.48
CA VAL A 60 -0.37 2.10 -5.27
C VAL A 60 -0.28 1.67 -6.72
N PHE A 61 0.93 1.62 -7.26
CA PHE A 61 1.14 1.31 -8.66
C PHE A 61 2.50 0.68 -8.88
N ARG A 62 2.54 -0.34 -9.75
CA ARG A 62 3.74 -1.03 -10.17
C ARG A 62 3.83 -1.04 -11.68
N CYS A 63 5.00 -0.73 -12.23
CA CYS A 63 5.26 -0.91 -13.65
C CYS A 63 6.72 -1.25 -13.93
N ASN A 64 6.94 -1.72 -15.15
CA ASN A 64 8.29 -1.84 -15.71
C ASN A 64 8.75 -0.45 -16.20
N ILE A 65 9.95 -0.02 -15.85
CA ILE A 65 10.55 1.26 -16.27
C ILE A 65 10.66 1.40 -17.80
N ASN A 66 10.77 0.28 -18.52
CA ASN A 66 10.83 0.29 -19.98
C ASN A 66 9.52 0.73 -20.64
N ASN A 67 8.41 0.61 -19.93
CA ASN A 67 7.11 1.02 -20.44
C ASN A 67 6.88 2.54 -20.33
N LEU A 68 7.75 3.25 -19.60
CA LEU A 68 7.71 4.71 -19.50
C LEU A 68 8.49 5.34 -20.65
N SER A 69 7.87 6.27 -21.35
CA SER A 69 8.53 6.99 -22.43
C SER A 69 9.51 8.04 -21.89
N PHE A 70 10.62 8.20 -22.61
CA PHE A 70 11.70 9.06 -22.18
C PHE A 70 11.36 10.53 -22.40
N ASN A 71 11.42 11.34 -21.34
CA ASN A 71 11.24 12.80 -21.38
C ASN A 71 9.94 13.28 -22.07
N THR A 72 8.88 12.49 -21.98
CA THR A 72 7.55 12.83 -22.52
C THR A 72 6.67 13.44 -21.44
N CYS A 73 5.78 14.35 -21.86
CA CYS A 73 4.72 14.85 -20.99
C CYS A 73 3.76 13.72 -20.57
N SER A 74 3.22 13.80 -19.35
CA SER A 74 2.27 12.84 -18.79
C SER A 74 1.01 12.63 -19.62
N GLU A 75 0.64 13.59 -20.47
CA GLU A 75 -0.53 13.51 -21.35
C GLU A 75 -0.33 12.57 -22.54
N ARG A 76 0.91 12.44 -23.01
CA ARG A 76 1.25 11.60 -24.18
C ARG A 76 1.59 10.17 -23.80
N ASP A 77 2.08 9.95 -22.57
CA ASP A 77 2.43 8.63 -22.07
C ASP A 77 1.23 7.99 -21.33
N PRO A 78 0.62 6.92 -21.88
CA PRO A 78 -0.50 6.25 -21.24
C PRO A 78 -0.12 5.62 -19.90
N VAL A 79 1.12 5.15 -19.74
CA VAL A 79 1.58 4.52 -18.49
C VAL A 79 1.74 5.56 -17.39
N CYS A 80 2.31 6.73 -17.73
CA CYS A 80 2.35 7.87 -16.80
C CYS A 80 0.94 8.28 -16.38
N ARG A 81 0.00 8.41 -17.32
CA ARG A 81 -1.38 8.78 -17.02
C ARG A 81 -2.06 7.79 -16.07
N ARG A 82 -1.89 6.49 -16.29
CA ARG A 82 -2.43 5.46 -15.39
C ARG A 82 -1.82 5.54 -13.99
N ALA A 83 -0.51 5.77 -13.89
CA ALA A 83 0.16 5.91 -12.60
C ALA A 83 -0.39 7.11 -11.81
N ILE A 84 -0.58 8.26 -12.47
CA ILE A 84 -1.17 9.46 -11.86
C ILE A 84 -2.61 9.18 -11.42
N LEU A 85 -3.43 8.57 -12.27
CA LEU A 85 -4.81 8.22 -11.92
C LEU A 85 -4.87 7.29 -10.71
N ALA A 86 -3.99 6.28 -10.65
CA ALA A 86 -3.91 5.36 -9.51
C ALA A 86 -3.57 6.10 -8.20
N VAL A 87 -2.65 7.08 -8.24
CA VAL A 87 -2.33 7.94 -7.09
C VAL A 87 -3.52 8.78 -6.66
N VAL A 88 -4.22 9.43 -7.59
CA VAL A 88 -5.39 10.25 -7.29
C VAL A 88 -6.52 9.40 -6.69
N GLU A 89 -6.83 8.26 -7.29
CA GLU A 89 -7.87 7.35 -6.79
C GLU A 89 -7.52 6.82 -5.40
N SER A 90 -6.26 6.43 -5.18
CA SER A 90 -5.77 5.95 -3.89
C SER A 90 -5.82 7.04 -2.83
N SER A 91 -5.49 8.28 -3.18
CA SER A 91 -5.62 9.42 -2.27
C SER A 91 -7.06 9.63 -1.80
N ALA A 92 -8.04 9.51 -2.72
CA ALA A 92 -9.45 9.62 -2.39
C ALA A 92 -9.93 8.46 -1.49
N LYS A 93 -9.47 7.22 -1.76
CA LYS A 93 -9.76 6.05 -0.91
C LYS A 93 -9.19 6.22 0.49
N LEU A 94 -7.94 6.69 0.62
CA LEU A 94 -7.29 6.93 1.90
C LEU A 94 -7.99 8.04 2.71
N LEU A 95 -8.44 9.11 2.03
CA LEU A 95 -9.23 10.17 2.69
C LEU A 95 -10.56 9.64 3.21
N ARG A 96 -11.27 8.82 2.42
CA ARG A 96 -12.52 8.17 2.88
C ARG A 96 -12.27 7.25 4.07
N ALA A 97 -11.26 6.40 4.00
CA ALA A 97 -10.89 5.51 5.10
C ALA A 97 -10.57 6.30 6.39
N ARG A 98 -9.85 7.41 6.28
CA ARG A 98 -9.59 8.31 7.41
C ARG A 98 -10.88 8.89 7.99
N SER A 99 -11.78 9.39 7.14
CA SER A 99 -13.06 9.94 7.59
C SER A 99 -13.92 8.89 8.29
N TYR A 100 -13.96 7.66 7.77
CA TYR A 100 -14.66 6.55 8.42
C TYR A 100 -14.05 6.19 9.76
N LEU A 101 -12.73 5.98 9.83
CA LEU A 101 -12.04 5.69 11.09
C LEU A 101 -12.28 6.78 12.14
N TRP A 102 -12.24 8.05 11.73
CA TRP A 102 -12.52 9.17 12.62
C TRP A 102 -13.98 9.16 13.09
N SER A 103 -14.95 8.94 12.19
CA SER A 103 -16.36 8.84 12.59
C SER A 103 -16.60 7.67 13.53
N TRP A 104 -15.99 6.51 13.29
CA TRP A 104 -16.06 5.35 14.19
C TRP A 104 -15.48 5.67 15.56
N ALA A 105 -14.29 6.27 15.62
CA ALA A 105 -13.68 6.68 16.87
C ALA A 105 -14.48 7.76 17.63
N LEU A 106 -15.20 8.62 16.91
CA LEU A 106 -16.08 9.62 17.51
C LEU A 106 -17.35 8.99 18.09
N LEU A 107 -18.01 8.10 17.33
CA LEU A 107 -19.17 7.35 17.78
C LEU A 107 -18.83 6.52 19.02
N ASP A 108 -17.67 5.86 19.02
CA ASP A 108 -17.19 5.08 20.16
C ASP A 108 -17.00 5.93 21.42
N LYS A 109 -16.37 7.10 21.27
CA LYS A 109 -16.16 8.02 22.39
C LYS A 109 -17.44 8.67 22.92
N GLN A 110 -18.44 8.92 22.07
CA GLN A 110 -19.65 9.66 22.46
C GLN A 110 -20.82 8.76 22.88
N ILE A 111 -21.00 7.62 22.19
CA ILE A 111 -22.20 6.77 22.34
C ILE A 111 -21.87 5.56 23.23
N PHE A 112 -20.72 4.93 23.02
CA PHE A 112 -20.40 3.62 23.60
C PHE A 112 -19.63 3.67 24.94
N ARG A 113 -19.55 4.84 25.57
CA ARG A 113 -19.21 4.97 27.01
C ARG A 113 -20.31 4.49 27.94
N SER A 114 -21.52 4.31 27.41
CA SER A 114 -22.61 3.59 28.08
C SER A 114 -22.55 2.11 27.71
N GLY A 115 -23.10 1.20 28.53
CA GLY A 115 -23.06 -0.27 28.33
C GLY A 115 -23.71 -0.81 27.04
N TYR A 116 -23.96 0.05 26.06
CA TYR A 116 -24.56 -0.20 24.75
C TYR A 116 -23.52 -0.21 23.61
N SER A 117 -22.24 -0.49 23.91
CA SER A 117 -21.23 -0.69 22.86
C SER A 117 -21.63 -1.84 21.93
N PRO A 118 -21.41 -1.75 20.60
CA PRO A 118 -21.69 -2.83 19.68
C PRO A 118 -20.83 -4.01 20.09
N LYS A 119 -21.48 -5.10 20.53
CA LYS A 119 -20.77 -6.35 20.73
C LYS A 119 -20.46 -6.92 19.36
N GLU A 120 -19.21 -7.33 19.15
CA GLU A 120 -18.88 -8.15 17.98
C GLU A 120 -19.66 -9.44 18.10
N TYR A 121 -20.79 -9.51 17.38
CA TYR A 121 -21.62 -10.70 17.33
C TYR A 121 -21.17 -11.47 16.10
N TRP A 122 -20.37 -12.50 16.31
CA TRP A 122 -20.10 -13.44 15.26
C TRP A 122 -21.37 -14.29 15.03
N PRO A 123 -21.80 -14.58 13.79
CA PRO A 123 -23.06 -15.28 13.54
C PRO A 123 -23.12 -16.70 14.10
N PHE A 124 -21.98 -17.22 14.55
CA PHE A 124 -21.81 -18.52 15.17
C PHE A 124 -20.90 -18.36 16.38
N ASP A 125 -21.17 -19.12 17.43
CA ASP A 125 -20.25 -19.22 18.55
C ASP A 125 -19.00 -19.96 18.05
N LEU A 126 -17.93 -19.21 17.80
CA LEU A 126 -16.61 -19.81 17.61
C LEU A 126 -16.18 -20.31 18.99
N GLU A 127 -16.41 -21.60 19.25
CA GLU A 127 -15.70 -22.26 20.34
C GLU A 127 -14.20 -22.08 20.05
N GLU A 128 -13.50 -21.32 20.91
CA GLU A 128 -12.07 -21.03 20.82
C GLU A 128 -11.21 -22.29 21.07
N ASN A 129 -11.57 -23.42 20.48
CA ASN A 129 -10.74 -24.63 20.46
C ASN A 129 -9.70 -24.51 19.33
N PHE A 130 -8.95 -23.41 19.34
CA PHE A 130 -7.71 -23.36 18.56
C PHE A 130 -6.65 -24.10 19.37
N ASP A 131 -6.56 -25.41 19.15
CA ASP A 131 -5.41 -26.18 19.61
C ASP A 131 -4.15 -25.48 19.10
N THR A 132 -3.31 -24.98 20.00
CA THR A 132 -2.00 -24.45 19.60
C THR A 132 -1.24 -25.56 18.87
N CYS A 133 -0.30 -25.22 17.98
CA CYS A 133 0.45 -26.24 17.21
C CYS A 133 1.19 -27.29 18.07
N LEU A 134 1.31 -27.04 19.39
CA LEU A 134 1.86 -27.95 20.38
C LEU A 134 0.86 -29.02 20.86
N GLU A 135 -0.42 -28.83 20.59
CA GLU A 135 -1.54 -29.67 21.05
C GLU A 135 -2.27 -30.39 19.90
N CYS A 136 -1.99 -30.04 18.63
CA CYS A 136 -2.60 -30.68 17.48
C CYS A 136 -2.12 -32.13 17.28
N VAL A 137 -2.97 -33.11 17.63
CA VAL A 137 -2.71 -34.55 17.48
C VAL A 137 -2.68 -34.99 16.02
N THR A 138 -3.49 -34.36 15.16
CA THR A 138 -3.61 -34.71 13.73
C THR A 138 -2.48 -34.17 12.87
N CYS A 139 -1.91 -33.02 13.24
CA CYS A 139 -0.87 -32.32 12.47
C CYS A 139 0.55 -32.71 12.90
N CYS A 140 0.80 -32.76 14.21
CA CYS A 140 2.16 -32.78 14.78
C CYS A 140 2.46 -34.03 15.62
N GLY A 141 1.47 -34.89 15.90
CA GLY A 141 1.67 -36.17 16.59
C GLY A 141 2.18 -36.07 18.04
N VAL A 142 2.16 -34.89 18.67
CA VAL A 142 2.64 -34.69 20.03
C VAL A 142 1.50 -34.94 21.02
N ILE A 143 1.61 -36.00 21.81
CA ILE A 143 0.68 -36.32 22.90
C ILE A 143 1.16 -35.57 24.15
N LYS A 144 0.28 -34.78 24.78
CA LYS A 144 0.52 -34.20 26.12
C LYS A 144 1.06 -35.29 27.05
N ARG A 145 2.30 -35.14 27.55
CA ARG A 145 2.75 -35.88 28.72
C ARG A 145 1.84 -35.43 29.87
N LYS A 146 0.95 -36.30 30.32
CA LYS A 146 0.24 -36.09 31.59
C LYS A 146 1.32 -35.97 32.68
N GLU A 147 1.48 -34.77 33.22
CA GLU A 147 2.14 -34.61 34.51
C GLU A 147 1.20 -35.20 35.59
N ASN A 148 1.84 -35.85 36.57
CA ASN A 148 1.25 -36.76 37.55
C ASN A 148 0.09 -36.19 38.37
#